data_AF-A0A7C1BS67-F1
#
_entry.id   AF-A0A7C1BS67-F1
#
_cell.length_a   1.000
_cell.length_b   1.000
_cell.length_c   1.000
_cell.angle_alpha   90.00
_cell.angle_beta   90.00
_cell.angle_gamma   90.00
#
_symmetry.space_group_name_H-M   'P 1'
#
loop_
_entity.id
_entity.type
_entity.pdbx_description
1 polymer ?
#
loop_
_entity_poly.entity_id
_entity_poly.type
_entity_poly.pdbx_seq_one_letter_code
_entity_poly.pdbx_strand_id
1 'polypeptide(L)' 'GTETHHIETAAELSPEWFEGKSLVGVSAGTSTPQWIIDEVINSLKTLNQKPKTRRGGSTHLWRQ' A
#
# COMPACT_ATOMS: atom_id res chain seq x y z
N GLY A 1 -10.22 10.20 -18.54
CA GLY A 1 -9.08 9.27 -18.51
C GLY A 1 -8.93 8.72 -17.10
N THR A 2 -8.28 7.58 -16.94
CA THR A 2 -7.95 7.00 -15.62
C THR A 2 -6.52 7.33 -15.28
N GLU A 3 -6.28 7.79 -14.04
CA GLU A 3 -4.94 8.02 -13.52
C GLU A 3 -4.08 6.77 -13.70
N THR A 4 -2.90 6.91 -14.32
CA THR A 4 -2.04 5.79 -14.69
C THR A 4 -0.60 6.19 -14.44
N HIS A 5 0.13 5.32 -13.73
CA HIS A 5 1.54 5.50 -13.41
C HIS A 5 2.32 4.30 -13.94
N HIS A 6 3.47 4.55 -14.57
CA HIS A 6 4.41 3.51 -14.95
C HIS A 6 5.44 3.38 -13.84
N ILE A 7 5.68 2.14 -13.39
CA ILE A 7 6.67 1.80 -12.37
C ILE A 7 7.43 0.56 -12.83
N GLU A 8 8.71 0.48 -12.48
CA GLU A 8 9.52 -0.72 -12.74
C GLU A 8 9.59 -1.64 -11.52
N THR A 9 9.46 -1.07 -10.33
CA THR A 9 9.55 -1.79 -9.06
C THR A 9 8.45 -1.39 -8.07
N ALA A 10 8.15 -2.27 -7.10
CA ALA A 10 7.17 -1.99 -6.08
C ALA A 10 7.57 -0.84 -5.12
N ALA A 11 8.86 -0.46 -5.09
CA ALA A 11 9.37 0.64 -4.27
C ALA A 11 8.97 2.03 -4.79
N GLU A 12 8.57 2.12 -6.07
CA GLU A 12 8.11 3.36 -6.68
C GLU A 12 6.62 3.65 -6.40
N LEU A 13 5.91 2.73 -5.74
CA LEU A 13 4.51 2.93 -5.34
C LEU A 13 4.40 4.04 -4.29
N SER A 14 3.61 5.07 -4.61
CA SER A 14 3.35 6.18 -3.69
C SER A 14 1.98 6.06 -3.01
N PRO A 15 1.90 6.07 -1.66
CA PRO A 15 0.63 5.94 -0.94
C PRO A 15 -0.46 6.95 -1.34
N GLU A 16 -0.06 8.17 -1.69
CA GLU A 16 -0.96 9.26 -2.09
C GLU A 16 -1.73 8.95 -3.38
N TRP A 17 -1.22 8.08 -4.25
CA TRP A 17 -1.94 7.66 -5.47
C TRP A 17 -3.21 6.87 -5.14
N PHE A 18 -3.29 6.31 -3.93
CA PHE A 18 -4.37 5.43 -3.50
C PHE A 18 -5.36 6.13 -2.55
N GLU A 19 -5.09 7.38 -2.15
CA GLU A 19 -5.98 8.13 -1.27
C GLU A 19 -7.38 8.31 -1.89
N GLY A 20 -8.40 7.87 -1.16
CA GLY A 20 -9.79 7.93 -1.60
C GLY A 20 -10.14 6.96 -2.74
N LYS A 21 -9.22 6.10 -3.21
CA LYS A 21 -9.50 5.10 -4.24
C LYS A 21 -9.99 3.80 -3.60
N SER A 22 -11.09 3.25 -4.10
CA SER A 22 -11.62 1.95 -3.67
C SER A 22 -11.18 0.78 -4.55
N LEU A 23 -10.67 1.06 -5.76
CA LEU A 23 -10.27 0.08 -6.76
C LEU A 23 -9.03 0.57 -7.50
N VAL A 24 -8.06 -0.32 -7.67
CA VAL A 24 -6.83 -0.10 -8.44
C VAL A 24 -6.66 -1.28 -9.40
N GLY A 25 -6.40 -0.99 -10.67
CA GLY A 25 -6.03 -1.98 -11.67
C GLY A 25 -4.52 -2.06 -11.83
N VAL A 26 -3.99 -3.27 -12.00
CA VAL A 26 -2.58 -3.50 -12.33
C VAL A 26 -2.51 -4.15 -13.71
N SER A 27 -1.67 -3.61 -14.57
CA SER A 27 -1.38 -4.15 -15.91
C SER A 27 0.12 -4.31 -16.07
N ALA A 28 0.55 -5.38 -16.72
CA ALA A 28 1.96 -5.66 -16.97
C ALA A 28 2.14 -6.19 -18.39
N GLY A 29 3.28 -5.87 -19.00
CA GLY A 29 3.66 -6.41 -20.29
C GLY A 29 4.10 -7.88 -20.19
N THR A 30 4.12 -8.58 -21.32
CA THR A 30 4.56 -9.99 -21.37
C THR A 30 6.04 -10.20 -21.02
N SER A 31 6.84 -9.13 -21.08
CA SER A 31 8.26 -9.13 -20.70
C SER A 31 8.49 -8.91 -19.20
N THR A 32 7.45 -8.57 -18.44
CA THR A 32 7.56 -8.35 -17.00
C THR A 32 7.45 -9.68 -16.26
N PRO A 33 8.50 -10.12 -15.53
CA PRO A 33 8.45 -11.37 -14.78
C PRO A 33 7.34 -11.38 -13.72
N GLN A 34 6.75 -12.55 -13.47
CA GLN A 34 5.66 -12.71 -12.50
C GLN A 34 6.02 -12.22 -11.10
N TRP A 35 7.26 -12.42 -10.65
CA TRP A 35 7.71 -12.03 -9.32
C TRP A 35 7.65 -10.51 -9.10
N ILE A 36 7.91 -9.68 -10.13
CA ILE A 36 7.74 -8.22 -10.05
C ILE A 36 6.26 -7.88 -9.84
N ILE A 37 5.37 -8.55 -10.58
CA ILE A 37 3.92 -8.35 -10.46
C ILE A 37 3.46 -8.71 -9.05
N ASP A 38 3.94 -9.85 -8.53
CA ASP A 38 3.59 -10.32 -7.18
C ASP A 38 4.08 -9.35 -6.10
N GLU A 39 5.28 -8.78 -6.23
CA GLU A 39 5.79 -7.75 -5.33
C GLU A 39 4.89 -6.50 -5.30
N VAL A 40 4.48 -6.00 -6.47
CA VAL A 40 3.55 -4.85 -6.57
C VAL A 40 2.23 -5.18 -5.89
N ILE A 41 1.64 -6.35 -6.17
CA ILE A 41 0.38 -6.78 -5.55
C ILE A 41 0.51 -6.89 -4.03
N ASN A 42 1.61 -7.42 -3.51
CA ASN A 42 1.85 -7.56 -2.08
C ASN A 42 2.03 -6.20 -1.38
N SER A 43 2.72 -5.26 -2.04
CA SER A 43 2.84 -3.88 -1.55
C SER A 43 1.48 -3.18 -1.50
N LEU A 44 0.64 -3.31 -2.54
CA LEU A 44 -0.72 -2.75 -2.54
C LEU A 44 -1.59 -3.34 -1.42
N LYS A 45 -1.50 -4.65 -1.17
CA LYS A 45 -2.19 -5.30 -0.04
C LYS A 45 -1.72 -4.77 1.31
N THR A 46 -0.44 -4.42 1.43
CA THR A 46 0.13 -3.86 2.66
C THR A 46 -0.34 -2.42 2.87
N LEU A 47 -0.37 -1.60 1.82
CA LEU A 47 -0.89 -0.23 1.86
C LEU A 47 -2.39 -0.19 2.21
N ASN A 48 -3.17 -1.17 1.76
CA ASN A 48 -4.59 -1.29 2.13
C ASN A 48 -4.82 -1.71 3.59
N GLN A 49 -3.81 -2.29 4.25
CA GLN A 49 -3.91 -2.60 5.67
C GLN A 49 -3.71 -1.30 6.45
N LYS A 50 -4.78 -0.82 7.09
CA LYS A 50 -4.71 0.31 8.01
C LYS A 50 -3.56 0.07 9.00
N PRO A 51 -2.63 1.03 9.21
CA PRO A 51 -1.61 0.89 10.22
C PRO A 51 -2.29 0.52 11.52
N LYS A 52 -1.85 -0.58 12.16
CA LYS A 52 -2.28 -0.92 13.52
C LYS A 52 -1.89 0.25 14.39
N THR A 53 -2.83 1.18 14.58
CA THR A 53 -2.68 2.24 15.57
C THR A 53 -2.38 1.53 16.88
N ARG A 54 -1.17 1.72 17.38
CA ARG A 54 -0.84 1.34 18.75
C ARG A 54 -1.71 2.25 19.61
N ARG A 55 -2.90 1.77 19.99
CA ARG A 55 -3.69 2.41 21.03
C ARG A 55 -2.75 2.60 22.21
N GLY A 56 -2.47 3.86 22.53
CA GLY A 56 -1.66 4.23 23.67
C GLY A 56 -2.22 3.54 24.91
N GLY A 57 -1.40 2.69 25.52
CA GLY A 57 -1.58 2.35 26.92
C GLY A 57 -1.22 3.58 27.74
N SER A 58 -2.14 4.53 27.87
CA SER A 58 -2.11 5.47 28.98
C SER A 58 -2.32 4.64 30.25
N THR A 59 -1.23 4.19 30.87
CA THR A 59 -1.27 3.74 32.26
C THR A 59 -1.51 4.98 33.12
N HIS A 60 -2.79 5.28 33.28
CA HIS A 60 -3.29 6.21 34.26
C HIS A 60 -3.22 5.51 35.62
N LEU A 61 -2.09 5.65 36.31
CA LEU A 61 -1.94 5.28 37.71
C LEU A 61 -1.96 6.58 38.53
N TRP A 62 -3.16 6.98 38.96
CA TRP A 62 -3.30 7.86 40.12
C TRP A 62 -2.69 7.14 41.32
N ARG A 63 -1.69 7.74 41.96
CA ARG A 63 -1.32 7.44 43.34
C ARG A 63 -1.55 8.68 44.19
N GLN A 64 -2.10 8.40 45.37
CA GLN A 64 -2.57 9.30 46.42
C GLN A 64 -1.49 10.26 46.91
#